data_AF-A0A5H8XBI3-F1
#
_entry.id   AF-A0A5H8XBI3-F1
#
_cell.length_a   1.000
_cell.length_b   1.000
_cell.length_c   1.000
_cell.angle_alpha   90.00
_cell.angle_beta   90.00
_cell.angle_gamma   90.00
#
_symmetry.space_group_name_H-M   'P 1'
#
loop_
_entity.id
_entity.type
_entity.pdbx_description
1 polymer ?
#
loop_
_entity_poly.entity_id
_entity_poly.type
_entity_poly.pdbx_seq_one_letter_code
_entity_poly.pdbx_strand_id
1 'polypeptide(L)'
;MVEQTLKEVVKAMCKAYPGGRQAMAGALGMSETQFNNNLYEKNGCRFFEVTELEAMEDISNTSFVADYFAKRRGALLVDVPSLEDLDRVDLFSRAMRTAAARGQVDQIIQKALEDGVIEKHEAEEIQEHHRRHLAAREEEIRAIVALFSRRHKK
;
A
#
# COMPACT_ATOMS: atom_id res chain seq x y z
N MET A 1 1.97 2.24 20.10
CA MET A 1 1.52 2.34 18.69
C MET A 1 0.38 3.34 18.67
N VAL A 2 0.46 4.43 17.89
CA VAL A 2 -0.78 5.16 17.55
C VAL A 2 -1.42 4.30 16.47
N GLU A 3 -2.49 3.58 16.81
CA GLU A 3 -3.27 2.86 15.80
C GLU A 3 -3.72 3.88 14.76
N GLN A 4 -3.26 3.72 13.51
CA GLN A 4 -3.67 4.58 12.42
C GLN A 4 -5.20 4.51 12.34
N THR A 5 -5.90 5.63 12.47
CA THR A 5 -7.36 5.63 12.44
C THR A 5 -7.86 5.78 11.00
N LEU A 6 -9.09 5.32 10.70
CA LEU A 6 -9.72 5.60 9.40
C LEU A 6 -9.78 7.11 9.08
N LYS A 7 -9.87 7.98 10.10
CA LYS A 7 -9.81 9.44 9.92
C LYS A 7 -8.44 9.89 9.39
N GLU A 8 -7.36 9.28 9.85
CA GLU A 8 -6.00 9.56 9.36
C GLU A 8 -5.77 9.00 7.96
N VAL A 9 -6.33 7.84 7.66
CA VAL A 9 -6.35 7.26 6.30
C VAL A 9 -7.04 8.21 5.32
N VAL A 10 -8.22 8.71 5.66
CA VAL A 10 -8.92 9.72 4.83
C VAL A 10 -8.09 10.98 4.65
N LYS A 11 -7.46 11.49 5.72
CA LYS A 11 -6.56 12.65 5.61
C LYS A 11 -5.35 12.38 4.70
N ALA A 12 -4.81 11.17 4.74
CA ALA A 12 -3.71 10.76 3.87
C ALA A 12 -4.15 10.69 2.40
N MET A 13 -5.32 10.12 2.10
CA MET A 13 -5.88 10.10 0.74
C MET A 13 -6.15 11.53 0.23
N CYS A 14 -6.73 12.40 1.07
CA CYS A 14 -6.88 13.82 0.72
C CYS A 14 -5.54 14.50 0.44
N LYS A 15 -4.47 14.16 1.17
CA LYS A 15 -3.14 14.74 0.94
C LYS A 15 -2.51 14.24 -0.37
N ALA A 16 -2.78 12.99 -0.74
CA ALA A 16 -2.30 12.39 -1.98
C ALA A 16 -3.03 12.93 -3.23
N TYR A 17 -4.30 13.30 -3.09
CA TYR A 17 -5.11 13.81 -4.20
C TYR A 17 -4.82 15.29 -4.52
N PRO A 18 -4.54 15.64 -5.79
CA PRO A 18 -4.36 17.04 -6.19
C PRO A 18 -5.57 17.91 -5.83
N GLY A 19 -5.32 19.07 -5.22
CA GLY A 19 -6.40 19.95 -4.73
C GLY A 19 -6.95 19.58 -3.35
N GLY A 20 -6.41 18.53 -2.72
CA GLY A 20 -6.60 18.27 -1.31
C GLY A 20 -8.02 17.83 -0.95
N ARG A 21 -8.44 18.19 0.27
CA ARG A 21 -9.76 17.85 0.80
C ARG A 21 -10.91 18.44 -0.01
N GLN A 22 -10.79 19.70 -0.44
CA GLN A 22 -11.84 20.39 -1.18
C GLN A 22 -12.10 19.68 -2.52
N ALA A 23 -11.04 19.32 -3.24
CA ALA A 23 -11.15 18.57 -4.48
C ALA A 23 -11.74 17.16 -4.25
N MET A 24 -11.30 16.46 -3.19
CA MET A 24 -11.85 15.15 -2.82
C MET A 24 -13.36 15.22 -2.55
N ALA A 25 -13.81 16.23 -1.80
CA ALA A 25 -15.24 16.43 -1.53
C ALA A 25 -16.03 16.64 -2.84
N GLY A 26 -15.52 17.49 -3.73
CA GLY A 26 -16.11 17.72 -5.04
C GLY A 26 -16.16 16.46 -5.91
N ALA A 27 -15.10 15.66 -5.91
CA ALA A 27 -15.03 14.40 -6.65
C ALA A 27 -16.03 13.35 -6.13
N LEU A 28 -16.34 13.37 -4.84
CA LEU A 28 -17.41 12.56 -4.23
C LEU A 28 -18.81 13.15 -4.38
N GLY A 29 -18.95 14.28 -5.08
CA GLY A 29 -20.25 14.92 -5.30
C GLY A 29 -20.85 15.57 -4.04
N MET A 30 -20.03 15.94 -3.05
CA MET A 30 -20.48 16.58 -1.81
C MET A 30 -19.77 17.91 -1.54
N SER A 31 -20.37 18.74 -0.67
CA SER A 31 -19.72 19.98 -0.23
C SER A 31 -18.56 19.71 0.72
N GLU A 32 -17.56 20.60 0.77
CA GLU A 32 -16.47 20.49 1.75
C GLU A 32 -16.98 20.53 3.20
N THR A 33 -18.08 21.25 3.45
CA THR A 33 -18.71 21.28 4.78
C THR A 33 -19.28 19.92 5.15
N GLN A 34 -20.01 19.27 4.23
CA GLN A 34 -20.53 17.92 4.42
C GLN A 34 -19.40 16.92 4.60
N PHE A 35 -18.35 17.00 3.79
CA PHE A 35 -17.17 16.15 3.93
C PHE A 35 -16.53 16.29 5.32
N ASN A 36 -16.34 17.51 5.81
CA ASN A 36 -15.78 17.73 7.15
C ASN A 36 -16.71 17.22 8.26
N ASN A 37 -18.03 17.38 8.09
CA ASN A 37 -19.00 16.82 9.04
C ASN A 37 -18.95 15.29 9.06
N ASN A 38 -18.81 14.63 7.90
CA ASN A 38 -18.63 13.18 7.83
C ASN A 38 -17.29 12.75 8.46
N LEU A 39 -16.18 13.40 8.11
CA LEU A 39 -14.84 13.07 8.61
C LEU A 39 -14.73 13.17 10.14
N TYR A 40 -15.40 14.16 10.74
CA TYR A 40 -15.36 14.40 12.18
C TYR A 40 -16.63 13.94 12.92
N GLU A 41 -17.59 13.34 12.22
CA GLU A 41 -18.90 12.90 12.76
C GLU A 41 -19.62 14.03 13.53
N LYS A 42 -19.63 15.23 12.93
CA LYS A 42 -20.26 16.43 13.49
C LYS A 42 -21.66 16.62 12.91
N ASN A 43 -22.49 17.39 13.62
CA ASN A 43 -23.84 17.76 13.18
C ASN A 43 -24.75 16.56 12.87
N GLY A 44 -24.55 15.44 13.57
CA GLY A 44 -25.33 14.20 13.35
C GLY A 44 -24.98 13.48 12.04
N CYS A 45 -23.92 13.89 11.33
CA CYS A 45 -23.43 13.19 10.16
C CYS A 45 -22.69 11.91 10.55
N ARG A 46 -22.91 10.83 9.79
CA ARG A 46 -22.17 9.58 9.93
C ARG A 46 -20.75 9.72 9.36
N PHE A 47 -19.85 8.85 9.80
CA PHE A 47 -18.60 8.64 9.07
C PHE A 47 -18.86 8.08 7.67
N PHE A 48 -17.84 8.12 6.80
CA PHE A 48 -17.91 7.59 5.44
C PHE A 48 -18.24 6.09 5.43
N GLU A 49 -19.10 5.69 4.50
CA GLU A 49 -19.38 4.29 4.18
C GLU A 49 -18.18 3.66 3.45
N VAL A 50 -18.13 2.33 3.44
CA VAL A 50 -17.03 1.60 2.78
C VAL A 50 -16.90 1.98 1.30
N THR A 51 -18.03 2.13 0.60
CA THR A 51 -18.06 2.55 -0.82
C THR A 51 -17.51 3.96 -1.02
N GLU A 52 -17.70 4.87 -0.07
CA GLU A 52 -17.12 6.22 -0.13
C GLU A 52 -15.61 6.18 0.15
N LEU A 53 -15.16 5.28 1.03
CA LEU A 53 -13.73 5.06 1.30
C LEU A 53 -13.03 4.44 0.09
N GLU A 54 -13.64 3.44 -0.55
CA GLU A 54 -13.16 2.85 -1.81
C GLU A 54 -13.08 3.90 -2.92
N ALA A 55 -14.11 4.74 -3.08
CA ALA A 55 -14.08 5.83 -4.05
C ALA A 55 -12.94 6.84 -3.77
N MET A 56 -12.69 7.20 -2.51
CA MET A 56 -11.55 8.05 -2.16
C MET A 56 -10.21 7.39 -2.49
N GLU A 57 -10.11 6.08 -2.29
CA GLU A 57 -8.92 5.29 -2.59
C GLU A 57 -8.63 5.31 -4.10
N ASP A 58 -9.65 5.05 -4.93
CA ASP A 58 -9.58 5.11 -6.39
C ASP A 58 -9.24 6.52 -6.89
N ILE A 59 -9.93 7.55 -6.40
CA ILE A 59 -9.73 8.95 -6.80
C ILE A 59 -8.31 9.43 -6.45
N SER A 60 -7.79 9.01 -5.29
CA SER A 60 -6.45 9.37 -4.86
C SER A 60 -5.35 8.49 -5.48
N ASN A 61 -5.72 7.41 -6.18
CA ASN A 61 -4.80 6.40 -6.70
C ASN A 61 -3.84 5.91 -5.60
N THR A 62 -4.40 5.55 -4.44
CA THR A 62 -3.67 5.00 -3.30
C THR A 62 -4.23 3.62 -2.92
N SER A 63 -3.61 2.96 -1.93
CA SER A 63 -4.11 1.70 -1.35
C SER A 63 -4.25 1.82 0.18
N PHE A 64 -4.49 3.03 0.70
CA PHE A 64 -4.41 3.32 2.15
C PHE A 64 -5.55 2.70 2.97
N VAL A 65 -6.76 2.55 2.40
CA VAL A 65 -7.90 1.88 3.03
C VAL A 65 -7.66 0.37 3.05
N ALA A 66 -7.23 -0.20 1.92
CA ALA A 66 -6.86 -1.61 1.83
C ALA A 66 -5.74 -1.97 2.83
N ASP A 67 -4.67 -1.16 2.88
CA ASP A 67 -3.54 -1.34 3.79
C ASP A 67 -3.96 -1.19 5.26
N TYR A 68 -4.86 -0.25 5.57
CA TYR A 68 -5.43 -0.12 6.91
C TYR A 68 -6.14 -1.40 7.37
N PHE A 69 -7.00 -1.98 6.52
CA PHE A 69 -7.70 -3.22 6.88
C PHE A 69 -6.76 -4.42 7.00
N ALA A 70 -5.74 -4.51 6.14
CA ALA A 70 -4.70 -5.53 6.25
C ALA A 70 -3.96 -5.42 7.59
N LYS A 71 -3.43 -4.24 7.92
CA LYS A 71 -2.72 -3.96 9.18
C LYS A 71 -3.57 -4.25 10.40
N ARG A 72 -4.85 -3.87 10.39
CA ARG A 72 -5.80 -4.16 11.48
C ARG A 72 -5.95 -5.65 11.76
N ARG A 73 -5.71 -6.51 10.77
CA ARG A 73 -5.77 -7.97 10.88
C ARG A 73 -4.40 -8.62 11.08
N GLY A 74 -3.32 -7.84 11.21
CA GLY A 74 -1.96 -8.36 11.26
C GLY A 74 -1.48 -8.94 9.93
N ALA A 75 -2.07 -8.48 8.82
CA ALA A 75 -1.68 -8.85 7.47
C ALA A 75 -0.91 -7.71 6.79
N LEU A 76 -0.19 -8.04 5.72
CA LEU A 76 0.48 -7.08 4.84
C LEU A 76 -0.29 -7.00 3.52
N LEU A 77 -0.51 -5.78 3.05
CA LEU A 77 -0.92 -5.54 1.68
C LEU A 77 0.32 -5.51 0.79
N VAL A 78 0.25 -6.21 -0.34
CA VAL A 78 1.29 -6.22 -1.36
C VAL A 78 0.63 -5.99 -2.70
N ASP A 79 1.12 -5.00 -3.45
CA ASP A 79 0.58 -4.68 -4.76
C ASP A 79 0.82 -5.82 -5.75
N VAL A 80 -0.18 -6.08 -6.57
CA VAL A 80 -0.10 -7.05 -7.66
C VAL A 80 0.25 -6.32 -8.95
N PRO A 81 1.46 -6.53 -9.52
CA PRO A 81 1.85 -5.87 -10.75
C PRO A 81 1.12 -6.44 -11.97
N SER A 82 0.82 -5.59 -12.95
CA SER A 82 0.38 -6.03 -14.27
C SER A 82 1.55 -6.61 -15.04
N LEU A 83 1.31 -7.73 -15.75
CA LEU A 83 2.33 -8.41 -16.53
C LEU A 83 2.13 -8.08 -18.02
N GLU A 84 2.69 -6.97 -18.47
CA GLU A 84 2.81 -6.66 -19.90
C GLU A 84 4.18 -7.16 -20.41
N ASP A 85 4.18 -7.87 -21.55
CA ASP A 85 5.34 -8.37 -22.30
C ASP A 85 6.50 -9.03 -21.48
N LEU A 86 6.30 -10.28 -21.07
CA LEU A 86 7.29 -11.10 -20.36
C LEU A 86 8.16 -11.96 -21.30
N ASP A 87 9.49 -11.89 -21.14
CA ASP A 87 10.46 -12.83 -21.70
C ASP A 87 11.34 -13.52 -20.62
N ARG A 88 12.26 -14.41 -21.03
CA ARG A 88 13.10 -15.17 -20.07
C ARG A 88 14.23 -14.35 -19.44
N VAL A 89 14.76 -13.34 -20.13
CA VAL A 89 15.83 -12.49 -19.59
C VAL A 89 15.23 -11.61 -18.49
N ASP A 90 13.99 -11.17 -18.68
CA ASP A 90 13.22 -10.43 -17.69
C ASP A 90 13.04 -11.23 -16.38
N LEU A 91 12.78 -12.55 -16.45
CA LEU A 91 12.67 -13.40 -15.24
C LEU A 91 13.96 -13.43 -14.39
N PHE A 92 15.13 -13.57 -15.02
CA PHE A 92 16.39 -13.54 -14.28
C PHE A 92 16.60 -12.19 -13.60
N SER A 93 16.30 -11.10 -14.30
CA SER A 93 16.41 -9.76 -13.75
C SER A 93 15.48 -9.54 -12.55
N ARG A 94 14.24 -10.05 -12.61
CA ARG A 94 13.26 -10.01 -11.50
C ARG A 94 13.74 -10.79 -10.29
N ALA A 95 14.22 -12.03 -10.48
CA ALA A 95 14.77 -12.83 -9.39
C ALA A 95 15.97 -12.14 -8.71
N MET A 96 16.86 -11.52 -9.49
CA MET A 96 17.96 -10.73 -8.95
C MET A 96 17.49 -9.51 -8.15
N ARG A 97 16.46 -8.79 -8.62
CA ARG A 97 15.86 -7.67 -7.88
C ARG A 97 15.25 -8.13 -6.57
N THR A 98 14.51 -9.23 -6.57
CA THR A 98 13.94 -9.83 -5.34
C THR A 98 15.03 -10.19 -4.34
N ALA A 99 16.11 -10.82 -4.80
CA ALA A 99 17.25 -11.20 -3.95
C ALA A 99 17.96 -9.97 -3.38
N ALA A 100 18.17 -8.93 -4.18
CA ALA A 100 18.75 -7.67 -3.73
C ALA A 100 17.88 -6.96 -2.69
N ALA A 101 16.55 -6.90 -2.92
CA ALA A 101 15.61 -6.32 -1.97
C ALA A 101 15.61 -7.08 -0.63
N ARG A 102 15.67 -8.42 -0.67
CA ARG A 102 15.84 -9.24 0.54
C ARG A 102 17.13 -8.89 1.28
N GLY A 103 18.25 -8.86 0.56
CA GLY A 103 19.55 -8.51 1.15
C GLY A 103 19.57 -7.12 1.77
N GLN A 104 18.86 -6.15 1.18
CA GLN A 104 18.70 -4.82 1.77
C GLN A 104 17.93 -4.86 3.09
N VAL A 105 16.85 -5.64 3.17
CA VAL A 105 16.12 -5.85 4.44
C VAL A 105 17.06 -6.43 5.51
N ASP A 106 17.82 -7.46 5.14
CA ASP A 106 18.75 -8.13 6.07
C ASP A 106 19.84 -7.15 6.57
N GLN A 107 20.35 -6.26 5.71
CA GLN A 107 21.31 -5.21 6.09
C GLN A 107 20.72 -4.18 7.06
N ILE A 108 19.48 -3.73 6.82
CA ILE A 108 18.81 -2.77 7.71
C ILE A 108 18.56 -3.41 9.08
N ILE A 109 18.12 -4.67 9.10
CA ILE A 109 17.95 -5.42 10.36
C ILE A 109 19.28 -5.55 11.10
N GLN A 110 20.37 -5.89 10.39
CA GLN A 110 21.69 -6.01 11.01
C GLN A 110 22.12 -4.68 11.67
N LYS A 111 21.90 -3.56 10.97
CA LYS A 111 22.24 -2.23 11.47
C LYS A 111 21.39 -1.83 12.69
N ALA A 112 20.08 -2.07 12.63
CA ALA A 112 19.15 -1.76 13.73
C ALA A 112 19.35 -2.65 14.98
N LEU A 113 20.18 -3.69 14.89
CA LEU A 113 20.54 -4.56 16.00
C LEU A 113 21.90 -4.22 16.63
N GLU A 114 22.62 -3.20 16.13
CA GLU A 114 23.97 -2.85 16.60
C GLU A 114 24.02 -2.47 18.08
N ASP A 115 22.99 -1.80 18.59
CA ASP A 115 22.85 -1.42 20.00
C ASP A 115 21.97 -2.39 20.81
N GLY A 116 21.46 -3.44 20.15
CA GLY A 116 20.59 -4.47 20.73
C GLY A 116 19.13 -4.06 20.92
N VAL A 117 18.70 -2.88 20.46
CA VAL A 117 17.32 -2.37 20.62
C VAL A 117 16.81 -1.76 19.32
N ILE A 118 15.81 -2.38 18.71
CA ILE A 118 15.14 -1.79 17.55
C ILE A 118 14.19 -0.67 18.02
N GLU A 119 14.51 0.56 17.64
CA GLU A 119 13.66 1.72 17.87
C GLU A 119 12.43 1.73 16.95
N LYS A 120 11.44 2.56 17.29
CA LYS A 120 10.20 2.67 16.51
C LYS A 120 10.44 3.05 15.05
N HIS A 121 11.35 4.00 14.81
CA HIS A 121 11.63 4.49 13.47
C HIS A 121 12.38 3.43 12.62
N GLU A 122 13.25 2.65 13.25
CA GLU A 122 13.95 1.52 12.61
C GLU A 122 12.98 0.38 12.30
N ALA A 123 12.06 0.08 13.20
CA ALA A 123 11.00 -0.89 12.93
C ALA A 123 10.14 -0.45 11.72
N GLU A 124 9.80 0.85 11.62
CA GLU A 124 9.07 1.39 10.47
C GLU A 124 9.88 1.26 9.16
N GLU A 125 11.19 1.53 9.20
CA GLU A 125 12.09 1.37 8.05
C GLU A 125 12.21 -0.10 7.62
N ILE A 126 12.41 -1.03 8.56
CA ILE A 126 12.44 -2.47 8.30
C ILE A 126 11.14 -2.92 7.62
N GLN A 127 9.99 -2.52 8.16
CA GLN A 127 8.68 -2.91 7.61
C GLN A 127 8.42 -2.33 6.22
N GLU A 128 8.90 -1.11 5.95
CA GLU A 128 8.82 -0.51 4.61
C GLU A 128 9.66 -1.28 3.59
N HIS A 129 10.91 -1.59 3.91
CA HIS A 129 11.76 -2.36 3.01
C HIS A 129 11.28 -3.82 2.86
N HIS A 130 10.74 -4.41 3.92
CA HIS A 130 10.15 -5.74 3.87
C HIS A 130 8.94 -5.79 2.93
N ARG A 131 8.04 -4.80 2.97
CA ARG A 131 6.92 -4.69 2.03
C ARG A 131 7.39 -4.61 0.57
N ARG A 132 8.44 -3.82 0.28
CA ARG A 132 9.02 -3.75 -1.08
C ARG A 132 9.62 -5.07 -1.53
N HIS A 133 10.28 -5.80 -0.64
CA HIS A 133 10.78 -7.14 -0.94
C HIS A 133 9.64 -8.11 -1.30
N LEU A 134 8.55 -8.11 -0.53
CA LEU A 134 7.40 -8.97 -0.81
C LEU A 134 6.72 -8.60 -2.15
N ALA A 135 6.63 -7.31 -2.49
CA ALA A 135 6.11 -6.87 -3.78
C ALA A 135 6.96 -7.37 -4.95
N ALA A 136 8.29 -7.21 -4.86
CA ALA A 136 9.20 -7.76 -5.87
C ALA A 136 9.10 -9.29 -5.97
N ARG A 137 8.91 -9.98 -4.83
CA ARG A 137 8.73 -11.43 -4.81
C ARG A 137 7.43 -11.88 -5.48
N GLU A 138 6.32 -11.18 -5.20
CA GLU A 138 5.03 -11.45 -5.83
C GLU A 138 5.10 -11.23 -7.34
N GLU A 139 5.77 -10.15 -7.77
CA GLU A 139 6.04 -9.85 -9.16
C GLU A 139 6.80 -10.99 -9.87
N GLU A 140 7.89 -11.46 -9.26
CA GLU A 140 8.69 -12.57 -9.77
C GLU A 140 7.86 -13.86 -9.90
N ILE A 141 7.13 -14.24 -8.84
CA ILE A 141 6.30 -15.46 -8.83
C ILE A 141 5.24 -15.39 -9.93
N ARG A 142 4.55 -14.25 -10.05
CA ARG A 142 3.54 -14.06 -11.08
C ARG A 142 4.12 -14.13 -12.49
N ALA A 143 5.27 -13.53 -12.71
CA ALA A 143 5.97 -13.59 -14.00
C ALA A 143 6.34 -15.03 -14.38
N ILE A 144 6.87 -15.81 -13.43
CA ILE A 144 7.17 -17.23 -13.61
C ILE A 144 5.89 -17.99 -13.99
N VAL A 145 4.83 -17.85 -13.19
CA VAL A 145 3.55 -18.54 -13.45
C VAL A 145 3.01 -18.18 -14.82
N ALA A 146 2.97 -16.90 -15.20
CA ALA A 146 2.44 -16.45 -16.48
C ALA A 146 3.25 -16.99 -17.67
N LEU A 147 4.59 -16.92 -17.61
CA LEU A 147 5.44 -17.39 -18.71
C LEU A 147 5.29 -18.89 -18.95
N PHE A 148 5.24 -19.70 -17.88
CA PHE A 148 5.15 -21.15 -18.00
C PHE A 148 3.71 -21.66 -18.20
N SER A 149 2.68 -20.87 -17.87
CA SER A 149 1.28 -21.20 -18.16
C SER A 149 0.92 -21.01 -19.64
N ARG A 150 1.55 -20.04 -20.34
CA ARG A 150 1.33 -19.81 -21.79
C ARG A 150 1.73 -21.00 -22.66
N ARG A 151 2.62 -21.88 -22.19
CA ARG A 151 3.12 -23.06 -22.92
C ARG A 151 2.17 -24.26 -22.94
N HIS A 152 1.02 -24.20 -22.26
CA HIS A 152 0.09 -25.33 -22.16
C HIS A 152 -1.03 -25.37 -23.21
N LYS A 153 -1.13 -24.39 -24.12
CA LYS A 153 -1.99 -24.53 -25.30
C LYS A 153 -1.26 -25.35 -26.38
N LYS A 154 -1.39 -26.68 -26.29
CA LYS A 154 -1.22 -27.58 -27.44
C LYS A 154 -2.52 -27.65 -28.23
#